data_AF-A0AAI9KTE4-F1
#
_entry.id   AF-A0AAI9KTE4-F1
#
_cell.length_a   1.000
_cell.length_b   1.000
_cell.length_c   1.000
_cell.angle_alpha   90.00
_cell.angle_beta   90.00
_cell.angle_gamma   90.00
#
_symmetry.space_group_name_H-M   'P 1'
#
loop_
_entity.id
_entity.type
_entity.pdbx_description
1 polymer ?
#
loop_
_entity_poly.entity_id
_entity_poly.type
_entity_poly.pdbx_seq_one_letter_code
_entity_poly.pdbx_strand_id
1 'polypeptide(L)'
;MFDLHASESIRYQGTEVPVFNILYLNNKGVLSAKRVAVYHINQDRNLAYGHQVTIASDSEPLSGEYPTFISLRIDRVIDVFDTHEEAEQAFEQAETLYADRIQQIKSDPGYHGRKLPPKDYSFKVCFTGFTKADKAELTELAESAGMKVVTGVSASLDFLCCGDNAGWSKMKKANELGVPLVRHEQIRLLVETGELPESYSEMS
;
A
#
# COMPACT_ATOMS: atom_id res chain seq x y z
N MET A 1 4.25 10.46 -19.13
CA MET A 1 4.77 9.13 -18.81
C MET A 1 5.70 9.34 -17.62
N PHE A 2 5.29 8.89 -16.43
CA PHE A 2 6.08 9.03 -15.21
C PHE A 2 7.03 7.84 -15.17
N ASP A 3 8.32 8.09 -15.30
CA ASP A 3 9.31 7.03 -15.16
C ASP A 3 9.73 6.95 -13.69
N LEU A 4 9.08 6.05 -12.93
CA LEU A 4 9.46 5.80 -11.54
C LEU A 4 10.79 5.05 -11.42
N HIS A 5 11.26 4.43 -12.50
CA HIS A 5 12.49 3.65 -12.48
C HIS A 5 13.72 4.56 -12.45
N ALA A 6 13.68 5.71 -13.14
CA ALA A 6 14.85 6.60 -13.26
C ALA A 6 14.90 7.76 -12.24
N SER A 7 13.83 8.03 -11.49
CA SER A 7 13.68 9.28 -10.72
C SER A 7 13.95 9.10 -9.21
N GLU A 8 14.86 9.90 -8.63
CA GLU A 8 15.21 9.90 -7.18
C GLU A 8 14.12 10.52 -6.28
N SER A 9 13.31 11.38 -6.87
CA SER A 9 12.09 11.95 -6.31
C SER A 9 11.02 11.93 -7.40
N ILE A 10 9.74 11.92 -7.04
CA ILE A 10 8.67 12.06 -8.04
C ILE A 10 7.76 13.23 -7.68
N ARG A 11 7.18 13.88 -8.69
CA ARG A 11 6.11 14.86 -8.47
C ARG A 11 4.76 14.17 -8.39
N TYR A 12 4.18 14.17 -7.20
CA TYR A 12 2.83 13.67 -6.93
C TYR A 12 1.94 14.82 -6.48
N GLN A 13 0.83 15.05 -7.19
CA GLN A 13 -0.10 16.17 -6.96
C GLN A 13 0.58 17.57 -6.90
N GLY A 14 1.68 17.74 -7.62
CA GLY A 14 2.45 19.00 -7.63
C GLY A 14 3.47 19.13 -6.50
N THR A 15 3.55 18.16 -5.59
CA THR A 15 4.56 18.07 -4.53
C THR A 15 5.64 17.07 -4.91
N GLU A 16 6.90 17.42 -4.65
CA GLU A 16 8.01 16.50 -4.79
C GLU A 16 8.06 15.57 -3.59
N VAL A 17 8.04 14.26 -3.84
CA VAL A 17 8.06 13.23 -2.80
C VAL A 17 9.32 12.36 -2.95
N PRO A 18 9.92 11.94 -1.83
CA PRO A 18 11.11 11.10 -1.86
C PRO A 18 10.75 9.68 -2.32
N VAL A 19 11.67 9.08 -3.06
CA VAL A 19 11.64 7.66 -3.43
C VAL A 19 12.74 6.93 -2.65
N PHE A 20 12.41 5.78 -2.10
CA PHE A 20 13.32 4.93 -1.34
C PHE A 20 13.45 3.57 -2.02
N ASN A 21 14.64 3.00 -2.06
CA ASN A 21 14.83 1.59 -2.38
C ASN A 21 14.97 0.85 -1.05
N ILE A 22 14.14 -0.14 -0.80
CA ILE A 22 14.06 -0.80 0.50
C ILE A 22 14.14 -2.31 0.36
N LEU A 23 14.74 -2.95 1.36
CA LEU A 23 14.55 -4.38 1.62
C LEU A 23 13.45 -4.53 2.67
N TYR A 24 12.39 -5.24 2.33
CA TYR A 24 11.17 -5.33 3.13
C TYR A 24 10.79 -6.77 3.43
N LEU A 25 10.35 -7.02 4.67
CA LEU A 25 9.82 -8.31 5.11
C LEU A 25 8.32 -8.20 5.38
N ASN A 26 7.46 -8.87 4.61
CA ASN A 26 6.03 -8.81 4.86
C ASN A 26 5.60 -9.67 6.08
N ASN A 27 4.31 -9.61 6.43
CA ASN A 27 3.73 -10.36 7.55
C ASN A 27 3.72 -11.89 7.37
N LYS A 28 3.92 -12.37 6.12
CA LYS A 28 4.04 -13.79 5.77
C LYS A 28 5.48 -14.29 5.81
N GLY A 29 6.45 -13.41 6.09
CA GLY A 29 7.87 -13.79 6.13
C GLY A 29 8.56 -13.77 4.78
N VAL A 30 7.93 -13.18 3.77
CA VAL A 30 8.50 -13.05 2.43
C VAL A 30 9.34 -11.78 2.36
N LEU A 31 10.56 -11.92 1.84
CA LEU A 31 11.47 -10.83 1.55
C LEU A 31 11.20 -10.26 0.16
N SER A 32 11.45 -8.96 0.01
CA SER A 32 11.33 -8.28 -1.27
C SER A 32 12.16 -7.01 -1.30
N ALA A 33 12.79 -6.74 -2.44
CA ALA A 33 13.33 -5.43 -2.77
C ALA A 33 12.22 -4.60 -3.43
N LYS A 34 11.98 -3.40 -2.91
CA LYS A 34 10.90 -2.52 -3.37
C LYS A 34 11.42 -1.10 -3.57
N ARG A 35 10.96 -0.42 -4.61
CA ARG A 35 11.12 1.02 -4.82
C ARG A 35 9.84 1.71 -4.41
N VAL A 36 9.89 2.63 -3.45
CA VAL A 36 8.69 3.18 -2.80
C VAL A 36 8.74 4.70 -2.78
N ALA A 37 7.76 5.35 -3.41
CA ALA A 37 7.48 6.76 -3.24
C ALA A 37 6.53 6.96 -2.03
N VAL A 38 7.00 7.61 -0.98
CA VAL A 38 6.21 7.78 0.26
C VAL A 38 5.58 9.17 0.30
N TYR A 39 4.26 9.21 0.39
CA TYR A 39 3.48 10.45 0.46
C TYR A 39 3.12 10.85 1.88
N HIS A 40 2.93 9.87 2.75
CA HIS A 40 2.48 10.10 4.11
C HIS A 40 3.05 9.05 5.06
N ILE A 41 3.49 9.50 6.23
CA ILE A 41 3.95 8.63 7.32
C ILE A 41 3.05 8.87 8.52
N ASN A 42 2.46 7.79 9.02
CA ASN A 42 1.78 7.77 10.30
C ASN A 42 2.73 7.17 11.35
N GLN A 43 3.37 8.06 12.11
CA GLN A 43 4.39 7.69 13.12
C GLN A 43 3.78 6.86 14.26
N ASP A 44 2.58 7.21 14.72
CA ASP A 44 1.91 6.50 15.82
C ASP A 44 1.65 5.02 15.49
N ARG A 45 1.53 4.72 14.18
CA ARG A 45 1.20 3.38 13.68
C ARG A 45 2.37 2.68 13.00
N ASN A 46 3.53 3.34 12.88
CA ASN A 46 4.65 2.90 12.06
C ASN A 46 4.23 2.51 10.64
N LEU A 47 3.36 3.30 10.00
CA LEU A 47 2.90 3.05 8.63
C LEU A 47 3.37 4.14 7.68
N ALA A 48 3.85 3.74 6.52
CA ALA A 48 4.11 4.60 5.37
C ALA A 48 3.08 4.28 4.28
N TYR A 49 2.50 5.34 3.70
CA TYR A 49 1.57 5.25 2.59
C TYR A 49 2.22 5.83 1.35
N GLY A 50 2.10 5.13 0.24
CA GLY A 50 2.91 5.42 -0.92
C GLY A 50 2.46 4.71 -2.17
N HIS A 51 3.25 4.88 -3.20
CA HIS A 51 3.25 4.07 -4.39
C HIS A 51 4.55 3.26 -4.42
N GLN A 52 4.49 2.03 -4.89
CA GLN A 52 5.70 1.22 -5.04
C GLN A 52 5.78 0.49 -6.37
N VAL A 53 7.00 0.05 -6.66
CA VAL A 53 7.34 -0.95 -7.66
C VAL A 53 8.14 -2.06 -6.95
N THR A 54 7.71 -3.31 -7.07
CA THR A 54 8.47 -4.48 -6.60
C THR A 54 9.59 -4.76 -7.59
N ILE A 55 10.83 -4.66 -7.13
CA ILE A 55 12.04 -4.82 -7.93
C ILE A 55 12.45 -6.30 -7.96
N ALA A 56 12.44 -6.95 -6.79
CA ALA A 56 12.73 -8.38 -6.65
C ALA A 56 11.90 -8.98 -5.51
N SER A 57 11.43 -10.22 -5.66
CA SER A 57 10.68 -10.96 -4.65
C SER A 57 10.71 -12.45 -4.95
N ASP A 58 10.70 -13.27 -3.89
CA ASP A 58 10.66 -14.74 -4.01
C ASP A 58 9.27 -15.28 -4.39
N SER A 59 8.20 -14.51 -4.15
CA SER A 59 6.83 -15.01 -4.30
C SER A 59 5.78 -13.98 -4.72
N GLU A 60 6.11 -12.69 -4.74
CA GLU A 60 5.22 -11.66 -5.27
C GLU A 60 5.55 -11.43 -6.76
N PRO A 61 4.53 -11.32 -7.64
CA PRO A 61 4.79 -10.95 -9.02
C PRO A 61 5.49 -9.59 -9.04
N LEU A 62 6.52 -9.45 -9.88
CA LEU A 62 7.10 -8.14 -10.18
C LEU A 62 5.94 -7.22 -10.56
N SER A 63 5.80 -6.10 -9.85
CA SER A 63 4.76 -5.14 -10.19
C SER A 63 5.00 -4.71 -11.64
N GLY A 64 3.98 -4.78 -12.48
CA GLY A 64 4.10 -4.37 -13.88
C GLY A 64 4.54 -2.90 -14.05
N GLU A 65 4.53 -2.42 -15.28
CA GLU A 65 4.94 -1.05 -15.73
C GLU A 65 4.32 0.13 -14.93
N TYR A 66 3.39 -0.12 -14.00
CA TYR A 66 2.68 0.89 -13.23
C TYR A 66 2.85 0.69 -11.71
N PRO A 67 3.12 1.78 -10.98
CA PRO A 67 3.28 1.73 -9.53
C PRO A 67 1.96 1.41 -8.85
N THR A 68 2.01 0.57 -7.82
CA THR A 68 0.80 0.22 -7.04
C THR A 68 0.75 1.01 -5.75
N PHE A 69 -0.44 1.49 -5.38
CA PHE A 69 -0.64 2.10 -4.07
C PHE A 69 -0.52 1.04 -2.98
N ILE A 70 0.18 1.38 -1.91
CA ILE A 70 0.53 0.47 -0.82
C ILE A 70 0.58 1.19 0.52
N SER A 71 0.43 0.40 1.57
CA SER A 71 0.80 0.79 2.93
C SER A 71 1.85 -0.20 3.45
N LEU A 72 3.01 0.30 3.87
CA LEU A 72 4.10 -0.51 4.43
C LEU A 72 4.26 -0.23 5.90
N ARG A 73 4.63 -1.26 6.65
CA ARG A 73 5.06 -1.10 8.03
C ARG A 73 6.53 -0.71 8.08
N ILE A 74 6.82 0.45 8.65
CA ILE A 74 8.17 1.00 8.76
C ILE A 74 9.06 0.10 9.64
N ASP A 75 8.47 -0.54 10.65
CA ASP A 75 9.20 -1.49 11.51
C ASP A 75 9.55 -2.81 10.83
N ARG A 76 9.05 -3.06 9.62
CA ARG A 76 9.41 -4.21 8.78
C ARG A 76 10.35 -3.86 7.62
N VAL A 77 10.77 -2.61 7.52
CA VAL A 77 11.89 -2.22 6.65
C VAL A 77 13.17 -2.76 7.29
N ILE A 78 13.87 -3.61 6.55
CA ILE A 78 15.15 -4.20 6.96
C ILE A 78 16.26 -3.17 6.78
N ASP A 79 16.30 -2.56 5.59
CA ASP A 79 17.31 -1.57 5.21
C ASP A 79 16.82 -0.67 4.06
N VAL A 80 17.51 0.44 3.84
CA VAL A 80 17.23 1.43 2.80
C VAL A 80 18.50 1.70 1.98
N PHE A 81 18.37 1.76 0.66
CA PHE A 81 19.47 1.88 -0.28
C PHE A 81 19.31 3.09 -1.21
N ASP A 82 20.43 3.62 -1.67
CA ASP A 82 20.46 4.77 -2.56
C ASP A 82 20.01 4.38 -3.98
N THR A 83 20.35 3.17 -4.41
CA THR A 83 20.04 2.65 -5.76
C THR A 83 19.15 1.40 -5.75
N HIS A 84 18.49 1.12 -6.87
CA HIS A 84 17.70 -0.11 -6.98
C HIS A 84 18.61 -1.35 -7.13
N GLU A 85 19.76 -1.22 -7.78
CA GLU A 85 20.75 -2.29 -7.92
C GLU A 85 21.30 -2.73 -6.56
N GLU A 86 21.60 -1.79 -5.66
CA GLU A 86 22.02 -2.12 -4.29
C GLU A 86 20.93 -2.89 -3.53
N ALA A 87 19.67 -2.48 -3.67
CA ALA A 87 18.55 -3.16 -3.04
C ALA A 87 18.34 -4.58 -3.60
N GLU A 88 18.51 -4.78 -4.91
CA GLU A 88 18.48 -6.10 -5.56
C GLU A 88 19.61 -7.00 -5.05
N GLN A 89 20.85 -6.50 -5.02
CA GLN A 89 22.00 -7.27 -4.53
C GLN A 89 21.86 -7.64 -3.05
N ALA A 90 21.35 -6.71 -2.24
CA ALA A 90 21.05 -6.95 -0.84
C ALA A 90 19.96 -8.02 -0.67
N PHE A 91 18.95 -8.05 -1.55
CA PHE A 91 17.92 -9.07 -1.57
C PHE A 91 18.50 -10.47 -1.85
N GLU A 92 19.38 -10.62 -2.84
CA GLU A 92 20.01 -11.92 -3.16
C GLU A 92 20.79 -12.53 -1.98
N GLN A 93 21.34 -11.70 -1.11
CA GLN A 93 22.13 -12.12 0.05
C GLN A 93 21.39 -11.92 1.38
N ALA A 94 20.09 -11.62 1.33
CA ALA A 94 19.34 -11.10 2.47
C ALA A 94 19.33 -12.06 3.66
N GLU A 95 19.14 -13.35 3.42
CA GLU A 95 19.10 -14.36 4.47
C GLU A 95 20.43 -14.51 5.21
N THR A 96 21.55 -14.15 4.58
CA THR A 96 22.88 -14.21 5.20
C THR A 96 23.25 -12.90 5.87
N LEU A 97 23.14 -11.78 5.15
CA LEU A 97 23.60 -10.46 5.62
C LEU A 97 22.68 -9.87 6.69
N TYR A 98 21.38 -10.15 6.61
CA TYR A 98 20.36 -9.57 7.50
C TYR A 98 19.69 -10.62 8.40
N ALA A 99 20.31 -11.79 8.60
CA ALA A 99 19.76 -12.89 9.39
C ALA A 99 19.27 -12.44 10.78
N ASP A 100 20.12 -11.70 11.51
CA ASP A 100 19.81 -11.20 12.85
C ASP A 100 18.63 -10.22 12.83
N ARG A 101 18.59 -9.33 11.84
CA ARG A 101 17.53 -8.34 11.68
C ARG A 101 16.20 -8.99 11.31
N ILE A 102 16.23 -9.97 10.41
CA ILE A 102 15.05 -10.77 10.02
C ILE A 102 14.50 -11.51 11.24
N GLN A 103 15.36 -12.15 12.03
CA GLN A 103 14.95 -12.83 13.26
C GLN A 103 14.39 -11.85 14.29
N GLN A 104 14.98 -10.66 14.43
CA GLN A 104 14.46 -9.61 15.30
C GLN A 104 13.06 -9.17 14.89
N ILE A 105 12.82 -8.94 13.58
CA ILE A 105 11.49 -8.55 13.08
C ILE A 105 10.48 -9.68 13.29
N LYS A 106 10.84 -10.93 12.95
CA LYS A 106 9.97 -12.10 13.10
C LYS A 106 9.60 -12.41 14.57
N SER A 107 10.47 -12.05 15.51
CA SER A 107 10.24 -12.28 16.95
C SER A 107 9.46 -11.15 17.63
N ASP A 108 9.19 -10.02 16.95
CA ASP A 108 8.34 -8.97 17.51
C ASP A 108 6.91 -9.54 17.73
N PRO A 109 6.32 -9.38 18.93
CA PRO A 109 4.95 -9.86 19.20
C PRO A 109 3.88 -9.26 18.27
N GLY A 110 4.18 -8.11 17.67
CA GLY A 110 3.39 -7.41 16.68
C GLY A 110 3.69 -7.77 15.22
N TYR A 111 4.58 -8.74 14.98
CA TYR A 111 5.06 -9.11 13.65
C TYR A 111 3.93 -9.56 12.71
N HIS A 112 3.05 -10.45 13.15
CA HIS A 112 1.88 -10.89 12.38
C HIS A 112 0.73 -9.86 12.37
N GLY A 113 0.96 -8.67 12.93
CA GLY A 113 -0.01 -7.60 13.07
C GLY A 113 -0.26 -7.30 14.55
N ARG A 114 0.25 -6.17 15.04
CA ARG A 114 -0.37 -5.55 16.22
C ARG A 114 -1.82 -5.29 15.87
N LYS A 115 -2.76 -5.73 16.72
CA LYS A 115 -4.10 -5.14 16.75
C LYS A 115 -3.89 -3.64 16.94
N LEU A 116 -4.10 -2.88 15.88
CA LEU A 116 -3.99 -1.43 15.93
C LEU A 116 -5.05 -0.93 16.92
N PRO A 117 -4.76 0.13 17.70
CA PRO A 117 -5.73 0.70 18.62
C PRO A 117 -7.03 1.06 17.87
N PRO A 118 -8.19 1.10 18.54
CA PRO A 118 -9.48 1.38 17.91
C PRO A 118 -9.48 2.70 17.12
N LYS A 119 -9.28 2.55 15.80
CA LYS A 119 -9.98 3.16 14.66
C LYS A 119 -10.29 4.68 14.72
N ASP A 120 -9.35 5.47 14.21
CA ASP A 120 -9.65 6.75 13.52
C ASP A 120 -8.84 6.82 12.20
N TYR A 121 -9.19 5.94 11.25
CA TYR A 121 -8.61 6.06 9.90
C TYR A 121 -9.11 7.37 9.28
N SER A 122 -8.36 8.46 9.35
CA SER A 122 -8.75 9.75 8.73
C SER A 122 -8.84 9.73 7.19
N PHE A 123 -8.82 8.56 6.57
CA PHE A 123 -8.95 8.34 5.14
C PHE A 123 -10.37 8.59 4.65
N LYS A 124 -10.46 9.16 3.47
CA LYS A 124 -11.70 9.33 2.71
C LYS A 124 -11.80 8.24 1.66
N VAL A 125 -12.89 7.48 1.73
CA VAL A 125 -13.19 6.42 0.77
C VAL A 125 -14.49 6.73 0.03
N CYS A 126 -14.50 6.48 -1.28
CA CYS A 126 -15.69 6.58 -2.11
C CYS A 126 -16.00 5.20 -2.68
N PHE A 127 -17.25 4.75 -2.53
CA PHE A 127 -17.69 3.47 -3.08
C PHE A 127 -18.45 3.69 -4.39
N THR A 128 -18.11 2.90 -5.42
CA THR A 128 -18.78 2.89 -6.72
C THR A 128 -18.98 1.47 -7.22
N GLY A 129 -20.10 1.20 -7.90
CA GLY A 129 -20.33 -0.10 -8.53
C GLY A 129 -20.79 -1.25 -7.64
N PHE A 130 -21.32 -0.93 -6.45
CA PHE A 130 -21.85 -1.90 -5.50
C PHE A 130 -23.37 -1.94 -5.52
N THR A 131 -23.95 -3.06 -5.14
CA THR A 131 -25.39 -3.11 -4.81
C THR A 131 -25.67 -2.23 -3.59
N LYS A 132 -26.95 -1.91 -3.35
CA LYS A 132 -27.33 -1.12 -2.16
C LYS A 132 -26.94 -1.82 -0.86
N ALA A 133 -27.05 -3.16 -0.83
CA ALA A 133 -26.73 -3.97 0.34
C ALA A 133 -25.21 -3.96 0.61
N ASP A 134 -24.39 -4.30 -0.39
CA ASP A 134 -22.93 -4.37 -0.22
C ASP A 134 -22.36 -2.99 0.09
N LYS A 135 -22.90 -1.94 -0.52
CA LYS A 135 -22.49 -0.57 -0.23
C LYS A 135 -22.78 -0.18 1.22
N ALA A 136 -23.92 -0.60 1.76
CA ALA A 136 -24.26 -0.32 3.15
C ALA A 136 -23.30 -1.06 4.11
N GLU A 137 -23.04 -2.34 3.86
CA GLU A 137 -22.10 -3.14 4.66
C GLU A 137 -20.68 -2.54 4.63
N LEU A 138 -20.18 -2.17 3.44
CA LEU A 138 -18.85 -1.58 3.30
C LEU A 138 -18.76 -0.18 3.91
N THR A 139 -19.86 0.59 3.87
CA THR A 139 -19.93 1.90 4.53
C THR A 139 -19.84 1.73 6.03
N GLU A 140 -20.62 0.83 6.61
CA GLU A 140 -20.58 0.53 8.05
C GLU A 140 -19.21 0.00 8.49
N LEU A 141 -18.60 -0.88 7.69
CA LEU A 141 -17.25 -1.38 7.94
C LEU A 141 -16.21 -0.25 7.95
N ALA A 142 -16.29 0.67 6.98
CA ALA A 142 -15.36 1.80 6.86
C ALA A 142 -15.58 2.84 7.97
N GLU A 143 -16.82 3.23 8.23
CA GLU A 143 -17.18 4.20 9.29
C GLU A 143 -16.89 3.66 10.68
N SER A 144 -17.18 2.38 10.94
CA SER A 144 -16.76 1.71 12.19
C SER A 144 -15.24 1.64 12.29
N ALA A 145 -14.51 1.82 11.19
CA ALA A 145 -13.06 1.96 11.16
C ALA A 145 -12.56 3.42 11.36
N GLY A 146 -13.46 4.38 11.44
CA GLY A 146 -13.13 5.81 11.50
C GLY A 146 -12.84 6.43 10.14
N MET A 147 -13.00 5.66 9.04
CA MET A 147 -12.92 6.21 7.69
C MET A 147 -14.10 7.13 7.41
N LYS A 148 -13.84 8.20 6.65
CA LYS A 148 -14.87 9.10 6.17
C LYS A 148 -15.37 8.64 4.81
N VAL A 149 -16.58 8.09 4.78
CA VAL A 149 -17.22 7.72 3.52
C VAL A 149 -17.73 8.97 2.81
N VAL A 150 -17.25 9.21 1.58
CA VAL A 150 -17.67 10.33 0.74
C VAL A 150 -18.36 9.82 -0.53
N THR A 151 -19.25 10.63 -1.07
CA THR A 151 -20.09 10.23 -2.22
C THR A 151 -19.45 10.55 -3.58
N GLY A 152 -18.46 11.43 -3.59
CA GLY A 152 -17.82 11.98 -4.78
C GLY A 152 -16.32 11.74 -4.84
N VAL A 153 -15.81 11.69 -6.07
CA VAL A 153 -14.36 11.65 -6.34
C VAL A 153 -13.85 13.10 -6.35
N SER A 154 -12.86 13.38 -5.51
CA SER A 154 -12.20 14.68 -5.34
C SER A 154 -10.70 14.50 -5.19
N ALA A 155 -9.90 15.55 -5.36
CA ALA A 155 -8.44 15.47 -5.16
C ALA A 155 -8.06 15.09 -3.71
N SER A 156 -8.96 15.33 -2.76
CA SER A 156 -8.77 15.00 -1.34
C SER A 156 -9.25 13.58 -0.97
N LEU A 157 -9.63 12.78 -1.96
CA LEU A 157 -10.08 11.40 -1.78
C LEU A 157 -8.85 10.48 -1.71
N ASP A 158 -8.78 9.64 -0.68
CA ASP A 158 -7.66 8.72 -0.52
C ASP A 158 -7.85 7.46 -1.37
N PHE A 159 -9.06 6.90 -1.44
CA PHE A 159 -9.34 5.68 -2.23
C PHE A 159 -10.69 5.72 -2.93
N LEU A 160 -10.73 5.28 -4.19
CA LEU A 160 -11.97 4.89 -4.87
C LEU A 160 -12.12 3.37 -4.81
N CYS A 161 -13.04 2.89 -3.98
CA CYS A 161 -13.37 1.47 -3.91
C CYS A 161 -14.37 1.10 -5.03
N CYS A 162 -13.98 0.17 -5.90
CA CYS A 162 -14.67 -0.24 -7.11
C CYS A 162 -15.26 -1.65 -6.98
N GLY A 163 -16.59 -1.75 -6.99
CA GLY A 163 -17.32 -3.00 -7.17
C GLY A 163 -17.50 -3.36 -8.64
N ASP A 164 -18.21 -4.45 -8.91
CA ASP A 164 -18.36 -5.04 -10.25
C ASP A 164 -19.03 -4.10 -11.27
N ASN A 165 -19.89 -3.20 -10.81
CA ASN A 165 -20.62 -2.27 -11.66
C ASN A 165 -20.05 -0.85 -11.63
N ALA A 166 -18.73 -0.70 -11.40
CA ALA A 166 -18.11 0.61 -11.19
C ALA A 166 -18.29 1.52 -12.41
N GLY A 167 -18.93 2.68 -12.21
CA GLY A 167 -19.20 3.62 -13.30
C GLY A 167 -17.92 4.26 -13.86
N TRP A 168 -17.78 4.21 -15.20
CA TRP A 168 -16.63 4.73 -15.95
C TRP A 168 -16.25 6.18 -15.59
N SER A 169 -17.23 7.05 -15.40
CA SER A 169 -17.00 8.47 -15.07
C SER A 169 -16.27 8.68 -13.74
N LYS A 170 -16.52 7.83 -12.73
CA LYS A 170 -15.83 7.94 -11.43
C LYS A 170 -14.41 7.40 -11.49
N MET A 171 -14.20 6.30 -12.22
CA MET A 171 -12.86 5.73 -12.44
C MET A 171 -11.98 6.68 -13.25
N LYS A 172 -12.51 7.26 -14.34
CA LYS A 172 -11.82 8.27 -15.13
C LYS A 172 -11.42 9.47 -14.26
N LYS A 173 -12.35 10.00 -13.47
CA LYS A 173 -12.09 11.13 -12.56
C LYS A 173 -11.06 10.79 -11.48
N ALA A 174 -11.07 9.56 -10.96
CA ALA A 174 -10.08 9.11 -9.98
C ALA A 174 -8.69 9.03 -10.62
N ASN A 175 -8.58 8.45 -11.81
CA ASN A 175 -7.32 8.41 -12.57
C ASN A 175 -6.79 9.82 -12.89
N GLU A 176 -7.65 10.75 -13.34
CA GLU A 176 -7.27 12.14 -13.61
C GLU A 176 -6.75 12.87 -12.38
N LEU A 177 -7.26 12.52 -11.19
CA LEU A 177 -6.88 13.11 -9.91
C LEU A 177 -5.79 12.32 -9.17
N GLY A 178 -5.29 11.23 -9.75
CA GLY A 178 -4.29 10.36 -9.12
C GLY A 178 -4.79 9.64 -7.87
N VAL A 179 -6.11 9.43 -7.76
CA VAL A 179 -6.73 8.70 -6.66
C VAL A 179 -6.64 7.19 -6.95
N PRO A 180 -6.04 6.39 -6.05
CA PRO A 180 -5.91 4.95 -6.24
C PRO A 180 -7.27 4.24 -6.23
N LEU A 181 -7.36 3.23 -7.11
CA LEU A 181 -8.51 2.34 -7.22
C LEU A 181 -8.27 1.09 -6.36
N VAL A 182 -9.23 0.74 -5.51
CA VAL A 182 -9.16 -0.44 -4.64
C VAL A 182 -10.43 -1.30 -4.76
N ARG A 183 -10.37 -2.57 -4.39
CA ARG A 183 -11.52 -3.48 -4.28
C ARG A 183 -12.03 -3.59 -2.85
N HIS A 184 -13.18 -4.20 -2.64
CA HIS A 184 -13.80 -4.30 -1.31
C HIS A 184 -13.00 -5.20 -0.36
N GLU A 185 -12.36 -6.24 -0.87
CA GLU A 185 -11.45 -7.12 -0.13
C GLU A 185 -10.26 -6.35 0.42
N GLN A 186 -9.72 -5.40 -0.36
CA GLN A 186 -8.62 -4.54 0.08
C GLN A 186 -9.05 -3.61 1.23
N ILE A 187 -10.30 -3.10 1.20
CA ILE A 187 -10.86 -2.34 2.32
C ILE A 187 -11.03 -3.23 3.56
N ARG A 188 -11.51 -4.47 3.38
CA ARG A 188 -11.65 -5.43 4.49
C ARG A 188 -10.29 -5.75 5.13
N LEU A 189 -9.26 -6.03 4.31
CA LEU A 189 -7.91 -6.27 4.79
C LEU A 189 -7.33 -5.04 5.50
N LEU A 190 -7.50 -3.85 4.93
CA LEU A 190 -7.07 -2.60 5.56
C LEU A 190 -7.71 -2.41 6.94
N VAL A 191 -9.00 -2.69 7.06
CA VAL A 191 -9.72 -2.57 8.33
C VAL A 191 -9.25 -3.60 9.35
N GLU A 192 -8.89 -4.80 8.91
CA GLU A 192 -8.45 -5.91 9.77
C GLU A 192 -6.97 -5.80 10.21
N THR A 193 -6.08 -5.49 9.28
CA THR A 193 -4.62 -5.57 9.49
C THR A 193 -3.93 -4.21 9.45
N GLY A 194 -4.60 -3.18 8.94
CA GLY A 194 -3.98 -1.88 8.63
C GLY A 194 -3.17 -1.87 7.35
N GLU A 195 -3.19 -2.96 6.57
CA GLU A 195 -2.44 -3.12 5.32
C GLU A 195 -3.39 -3.11 4.10
N LEU A 196 -3.05 -2.30 3.10
CA LEU A 196 -3.62 -2.35 1.75
C LEU A 196 -2.70 -3.22 0.87
N PRO A 197 -3.18 -4.37 0.36
CA PRO A 197 -2.34 -5.29 -0.40
C PRO A 197 -2.16 -4.81 -1.85
N GLU A 198 -1.03 -5.22 -2.44
CA GLU A 198 -0.41 -4.67 -3.66
C GLU A 198 -1.10 -5.11 -4.96
N SER A 199 -1.75 -6.28 -4.99
CA SER A 199 -2.62 -6.69 -6.09
C SER A 199 -3.50 -7.83 -5.60
N TYR A 200 -4.68 -7.98 -6.19
CA TYR A 200 -5.42 -9.22 -6.07
C TYR A 200 -4.89 -10.15 -7.16
N SER A 201 -3.97 -11.06 -6.82
CA SER A 201 -3.81 -12.26 -7.64
C SER A 201 -5.14 -12.99 -7.57
N GLU A 202 -5.82 -13.18 -8.68
CA GLU A 202 -6.99 -14.06 -8.76
C GLU A 202 -6.59 -15.37 -8.05
N MET A 203 -7.16 -15.62 -6.87
CA MET A 203 -7.10 -16.96 -6.28
C MET A 203 -7.79 -17.86 -7.30
N SER A 204 -6.97 -18.58 -8.05
CA SER A 204 -7.38 -19.66 -8.94
C SER A 204 -7.98 -20.79 -8.13
#